data_AF-A0A497M6J2-F1
#
_entry.id   AF-A0A497M6J2-F1
#
_cell.length_a   1.000
_cell.length_b   1.000
_cell.length_c   1.000
_cell.angle_alpha   90.00
_cell.angle_beta   90.00
_cell.angle_gamma   90.00
#
_symmetry.space_group_name_H-M   'P 1'
#
loop_
_entity.id
_entity.type
_entity.pdbx_description
1 polymer ?
#
loop_
_entity_poly.entity_id
_entity_poly.type
_entity_poly.pdbx_seq_one_letter_code
_entity_poly.pdbx_strand_id
1 'polypeptide(L)'
;MPVRRKALDWLEMAEEYFKDCERDFRDSRYPSAVFHPEQSAQKTVKALIVALGFEPGKTHKPTIVFKALIAGGLVALEKPLMKLLDRVILYATTLENQGTMPRYGWETVDRIVKPSELYDGEKTGLLMENARAVLDTARELIGELDC
;
A
#
# COMPACT_ATOMS: atom_id res chain seq x y z
N MET A 1 -7.63 -16.64 -14.13
CA MET A 1 -6.44 -17.53 -13.91
C MET A 1 -6.42 -17.75 -12.42
N PRO A 2 -6.49 -18.98 -11.88
CA PRO A 2 -6.78 -19.16 -10.46
C PRO A 2 -5.76 -18.42 -9.60
N VAL A 3 -6.26 -17.61 -8.67
CA VAL A 3 -5.43 -16.76 -7.84
C VAL A 3 -4.55 -17.64 -6.95
N ARG A 4 -3.24 -17.43 -7.02
CA ARG A 4 -2.28 -18.22 -6.23
C ARG A 4 -2.50 -17.95 -4.74
N ARG A 5 -2.45 -18.98 -3.90
CA ARG A 5 -2.52 -18.86 -2.42
C ARG A 5 -1.59 -17.77 -1.88
N LYS A 6 -0.38 -17.66 -2.44
CA LYS A 6 0.60 -16.62 -2.11
C LYS A 6 0.08 -15.19 -2.26
N ALA A 7 -0.81 -14.90 -3.22
CA ALA A 7 -1.45 -13.59 -3.35
C ALA A 7 -2.39 -13.32 -2.16
N LEU A 8 -3.15 -14.34 -1.74
CA LEU A 8 -4.04 -14.26 -0.58
C LEU A 8 -3.25 -14.09 0.71
N ASP A 9 -2.12 -14.78 0.87
CA ASP A 9 -1.25 -14.62 2.05
C ASP A 9 -0.68 -13.19 2.13
N TRP A 10 -0.30 -12.58 0.99
CA TRP A 10 0.09 -11.17 0.96
C TRP A 10 -1.04 -10.23 1.36
N LEU A 11 -2.26 -10.51 0.88
CA LEU A 11 -3.44 -9.70 1.20
C LEU A 11 -3.82 -9.83 2.68
N GLU A 12 -3.78 -11.03 3.24
CA GLU A 12 -4.04 -11.29 4.67
C GLU A 12 -3.05 -10.50 5.54
N MET A 13 -1.75 -10.56 5.24
CA MET A 13 -0.78 -9.72 5.94
C MET A 13 -1.05 -8.22 5.74
N ALA A 14 -1.54 -7.79 4.57
CA ALA A 14 -1.90 -6.39 4.36
C ALA A 14 -3.05 -5.96 5.30
N GLU A 15 -4.02 -6.84 5.53
CA GLU A 15 -5.16 -6.61 6.43
C GLU A 15 -4.75 -6.57 7.90
N GLU A 16 -3.85 -7.46 8.31
CA GLU A 16 -3.26 -7.44 9.67
C GLU A 16 -2.62 -6.08 9.97
N TYR A 17 -1.80 -5.58 9.04
CA TYR A 17 -1.19 -4.26 9.16
C TYR A 17 -2.23 -3.14 9.21
N PHE A 18 -3.32 -3.24 8.44
CA PHE A 18 -4.38 -2.25 8.52
C PHE A 18 -5.11 -2.27 9.88
N LYS A 19 -5.36 -3.45 10.45
CA LYS A 19 -5.93 -3.58 11.80
C LYS A 19 -5.02 -2.95 12.87
N ASP A 20 -3.70 -3.15 12.73
CA ASP A 20 -2.72 -2.51 13.62
C ASP A 20 -2.75 -0.99 13.50
N CYS A 21 -2.96 -0.46 12.29
CA CYS A 21 -3.17 0.97 12.08
C CYS A 21 -4.40 1.49 12.83
N GLU A 22 -5.54 0.82 12.73
CA GLU A 22 -6.78 1.25 13.41
C GLU A 22 -6.64 1.24 14.94
N ARG A 23 -5.82 0.33 15.47
CA ARG A 23 -5.45 0.32 16.90
C ARG A 23 -4.58 1.52 17.25
N ASP A 24 -3.50 1.74 16.51
CA ASP A 24 -2.57 2.84 16.77
C ASP A 24 -3.23 4.22 16.64
N PHE A 25 -4.14 4.39 15.68
CA PHE A 25 -4.88 5.64 15.50
C PHE A 25 -5.78 5.96 16.69
N ARG A 26 -6.52 4.96 17.21
CA ARG A 26 -7.34 5.13 18.42
C ARG A 26 -6.51 5.51 19.63
N ASP A 27 -5.29 4.97 19.74
CA ASP A 27 -4.36 5.28 20.81
C ASP A 27 -3.61 6.62 20.58
N SER A 28 -3.97 7.40 19.55
CA SER A 28 -3.28 8.63 19.15
C SER A 28 -1.77 8.43 18.87
N ARG A 29 -1.35 7.22 18.51
CA ARG A 29 0.04 6.88 18.12
C ARG A 29 0.25 7.17 16.63
N TYR A 30 0.03 8.42 16.23
CA TYR A 30 -0.05 8.85 14.83
C TYR A 30 1.13 8.42 13.94
N PRO A 31 2.40 8.54 14.36
CA PRO A 31 3.51 8.06 13.53
C PRO A 31 3.43 6.55 13.22
N SER A 32 3.08 5.74 14.22
CA SER A 32 2.90 4.30 14.06
C SER A 32 1.68 4.00 13.16
N ALA A 33 0.61 4.77 13.35
CA ALA A 33 -0.58 4.75 12.51
C ALA A 33 -0.36 5.31 11.08
N VAL A 34 0.83 5.80 10.73
CA VAL A 34 1.22 6.07 9.32
C VAL A 34 2.13 4.98 8.77
N PHE A 35 3.00 4.42 9.62
CA PHE A 35 3.84 3.27 9.24
C PHE A 35 3.00 2.05 8.82
N HIS A 36 1.95 1.74 9.58
CA HIS A 36 1.13 0.56 9.30
C HIS A 36 0.31 0.64 8.00
N PRO A 37 -0.33 1.77 7.64
CA PRO A 37 -0.93 1.98 6.31
C PRO A 37 0.05 1.82 5.16
N GLU A 38 1.27 2.34 5.29
CA GLU A 38 2.32 2.16 4.28
C GLU A 38 2.63 0.67 4.09
N GLN A 39 2.84 -0.05 5.20
CA GLN A 39 3.14 -1.47 5.16
C GLN A 39 1.97 -2.33 4.65
N SER A 40 0.73 -1.90 4.90
CA SER A 40 -0.48 -2.51 4.34
C SER A 40 -0.50 -2.33 2.82
N ALA A 41 -0.39 -1.09 2.33
CA ALA A 41 -0.41 -0.81 0.90
C ALA A 41 0.71 -1.52 0.13
N GLN A 42 1.94 -1.55 0.68
CA GLN A 42 3.03 -2.31 0.07
C GLN A 42 2.68 -3.79 -0.12
N LYS A 43 2.05 -4.42 0.87
CA LYS A 43 1.66 -5.84 0.79
C LYS A 43 0.47 -6.06 -0.15
N THR A 44 -0.49 -5.14 -0.16
CA THR A 44 -1.61 -5.16 -1.11
C THR A 44 -1.10 -5.11 -2.55
N VAL A 45 -0.15 -4.23 -2.86
CA VAL A 45 0.43 -4.16 -4.21
C VAL A 45 1.19 -5.43 -4.55
N LYS A 46 1.91 -6.02 -3.58
CA LYS A 46 2.57 -7.32 -3.77
C LYS A 46 1.55 -8.44 -4.03
N ALA A 47 0.40 -8.43 -3.36
CA ALA A 47 -0.67 -9.39 -3.61
C ALA A 47 -1.16 -9.30 -5.06
N LEU A 48 -1.39 -8.10 -5.58
CA LEU A 48 -1.82 -7.89 -6.96
C LEU A 48 -0.78 -8.34 -7.99
N ILE A 49 0.50 -8.04 -7.76
CA ILE A 49 1.59 -8.51 -8.64
C ILE A 49 1.60 -10.04 -8.69
N VAL A 50 1.44 -10.72 -7.54
CA VAL A 50 1.37 -12.19 -7.48
C VAL A 50 0.10 -12.75 -8.10
N ALA A 51 -1.05 -12.08 -7.91
CA ALA A 51 -2.33 -12.49 -8.50
C ALA A 51 -2.27 -12.47 -10.03
N LEU A 52 -1.53 -11.52 -10.61
CA LEU A 52 -1.27 -11.42 -12.05
C LEU A 52 -0.16 -12.36 -12.56
N GLY A 53 0.37 -13.22 -11.69
CA GLY A 53 1.35 -14.25 -12.05
C GLY A 53 2.82 -13.82 -11.99
N PHE A 54 3.11 -12.63 -11.47
CA PHE A 54 4.47 -12.09 -11.38
C PHE A 54 5.05 -12.21 -9.97
N GLU A 55 6.35 -11.96 -9.83
CA GLU A 55 7.04 -11.92 -8.54
C GLU A 55 7.38 -10.48 -8.15
N PRO A 56 6.94 -9.98 -6.99
CA PRO A 56 7.14 -8.59 -6.60
C PRO A 56 8.58 -8.28 -6.12
N GLY A 57 9.35 -9.30 -5.79
CA GLY A 57 10.69 -9.16 -5.21
C GLY A 57 10.70 -8.56 -3.79
N LYS A 58 11.90 -8.39 -3.25
CA LYS A 58 12.13 -7.75 -1.94
C LYS A 58 12.29 -6.24 -2.13
N THR A 59 11.16 -5.51 -2.08
CA THR A 59 11.14 -4.05 -2.22
C THR A 59 10.14 -3.40 -1.26
N HIS A 60 10.42 -2.14 -0.88
CA HIS A 60 9.48 -1.25 -0.20
C HIS A 60 8.74 -0.31 -1.17
N LYS A 61 9.06 -0.40 -2.46
CA LYS A 61 8.41 0.35 -3.55
C LYS A 61 7.77 -0.59 -4.58
N PRO A 62 6.87 -1.51 -4.19
CA PRO A 62 6.22 -2.42 -5.13
C PRO A 62 5.41 -1.68 -6.21
N THR A 63 4.94 -0.44 -5.98
CA THR A 63 4.31 0.34 -7.07
C THR A 63 5.26 0.63 -8.24
N ILE A 64 6.57 0.79 -8.01
CA ILE A 64 7.55 0.99 -9.09
C ILE A 64 7.66 -0.28 -9.93
N VAL A 65 7.73 -1.43 -9.27
CA VAL A 65 7.73 -2.73 -9.95
C VAL A 65 6.46 -2.90 -10.78
N PHE A 66 5.30 -2.57 -10.21
CA PHE A 66 4.04 -2.72 -10.90
C PHE A 66 3.93 -1.79 -12.13
N LYS A 67 4.32 -0.52 -11.98
CA LYS A 67 4.38 0.45 -13.09
C LYS A 67 5.30 -0.05 -14.21
N ALA A 68 6.43 -0.66 -13.88
CA ALA A 68 7.34 -1.24 -14.87
C ALA A 68 6.71 -2.41 -15.64
N LEU A 69 5.95 -3.29 -14.96
CA LEU A 69 5.21 -4.37 -15.61
C LEU A 69 4.16 -3.84 -16.59
N ILE A 70 3.44 -2.78 -16.21
CA ILE A 70 2.44 -2.13 -17.06
C ILE A 70 3.12 -1.46 -18.26
N ALA A 71 4.16 -0.66 -18.03
CA ALA A 71 4.89 0.04 -19.09
C ALA A 71 5.57 -0.92 -20.09
N GLY A 72 6.00 -2.09 -19.61
CA GLY A 72 6.55 -3.16 -20.44
C GLY A 72 5.49 -3.98 -21.19
N GLY A 73 4.20 -3.69 -21.02
CA GLY A 73 3.10 -4.42 -21.66
C GLY A 73 2.85 -5.83 -21.10
N LEU A 74 3.45 -6.18 -19.96
CA LEU A 74 3.29 -7.48 -19.32
C LEU A 74 1.98 -7.57 -18.53
N VAL A 75 1.52 -6.43 -18.01
CA VAL A 75 0.19 -6.30 -17.38
C VAL A 75 -0.67 -5.44 -18.30
N ALA A 76 -1.65 -6.08 -18.93
CA ALA A 76 -2.63 -5.44 -19.80
C ALA A 76 -4.01 -6.03 -19.50
N LEU A 77 -4.78 -5.36 -18.64
CA LEU A 77 -6.14 -5.75 -18.29
C LEU A 77 -7.16 -4.99 -19.15
N GLU A 78 -8.42 -5.41 -19.09
CA GLU A 78 -9.51 -4.64 -19.68
C GLU A 78 -9.62 -3.25 -19.05
N LYS A 79 -10.11 -2.28 -19.83
CA LYS A 79 -10.16 -0.86 -19.45
C LYS A 79 -10.80 -0.59 -18.08
N PRO A 80 -11.88 -1.27 -17.65
CA PRO A 80 -12.43 -1.10 -16.31
C PRO A 80 -11.44 -1.52 -15.20
N LEU A 81 -10.81 -2.68 -15.35
CA LEU A 81 -9.83 -3.20 -14.38
C LEU A 81 -8.55 -2.36 -14.35
N MET A 82 -8.11 -1.84 -15.51
CA MET A 82 -6.99 -0.90 -15.55
C MET A 82 -7.26 0.38 -14.74
N LYS A 83 -8.48 0.90 -14.74
CA LYS A 83 -8.83 2.08 -13.91
C LYS A 83 -8.75 1.78 -12.41
N LEU A 84 -9.21 0.60 -12.00
CA LEU A 84 -9.08 0.16 -10.60
C LEU A 84 -7.61 0.03 -10.22
N LEU A 85 -6.81 -0.56 -11.11
CA LEU A 85 -5.37 -0.72 -10.92
C LEU A 85 -4.65 0.63 -10.81
N ASP A 86 -4.97 1.59 -11.67
CA ASP A 86 -4.42 2.96 -11.62
C ASP A 86 -4.75 3.64 -10.29
N ARG A 87 -5.97 3.44 -9.77
CA ARG A 87 -6.40 3.97 -8.46
C ARG A 87 -5.58 3.35 -7.32
N VAL A 88 -5.35 2.04 -7.33
CA VAL A 88 -4.48 1.38 -6.35
C VAL A 88 -3.08 1.96 -6.40
N ILE A 89 -2.50 2.08 -7.60
CA ILE A 89 -1.15 2.59 -7.79
C ILE A 89 -1.01 4.03 -7.28
N LEU A 90 -1.99 4.88 -7.56
CA LEU A 90 -2.01 6.27 -7.11
C LEU A 90 -1.90 6.37 -5.58
N TYR A 91 -2.82 5.73 -4.86
CA TYR A 91 -2.87 5.82 -3.40
C TYR A 91 -1.71 5.08 -2.72
N ALA A 92 -1.33 3.91 -3.25
CA ALA A 92 -0.19 3.17 -2.73
C ALA A 92 1.13 3.96 -2.91
N THR A 93 1.28 4.71 -4.02
CA THR A 93 2.47 5.56 -4.23
C THR A 93 2.56 6.64 -3.14
N THR A 94 1.45 7.29 -2.80
CA THR A 94 1.40 8.30 -1.72
C THR A 94 1.83 7.72 -0.37
N LEU A 95 1.40 6.50 -0.08
CA LEU A 95 1.75 5.79 1.16
C LEU A 95 3.21 5.34 1.18
N GLU A 96 3.69 4.73 0.11
CA GLU A 96 5.09 4.35 -0.04
C GLU A 96 6.04 5.54 0.08
N ASN A 97 5.60 6.75 -0.29
CA ASN A 97 6.40 7.97 -0.19
C ASN A 97 6.55 8.48 1.26
N GLN A 98 5.82 7.93 2.23
CA GLN A 98 6.13 8.16 3.65
C GLN A 98 7.48 7.55 4.03
N GLY A 99 7.77 6.35 3.51
CA GLY A 99 9.07 5.70 3.56
C GLY A 99 9.59 5.52 4.99
N THR A 100 10.64 6.26 5.33
CA THR A 100 11.28 6.18 6.65
C THR A 100 10.79 7.27 7.60
N MET A 101 10.07 8.29 7.13
CA MET A 101 9.65 9.44 7.94
C MET A 101 8.80 9.08 9.16
N PRO A 102 7.86 8.11 9.11
CA PRO A 102 7.08 7.71 10.29
C PRO A 102 7.92 7.13 11.44
N ARG A 103 9.16 6.71 11.16
CA ARG A 103 10.04 6.02 12.11
C ARG A 103 11.23 6.87 12.52
N TYR A 104 11.84 7.56 11.55
CA TYR A 104 13.09 8.30 11.74
C TYR A 104 12.92 9.82 11.71
N GLY A 105 11.74 10.30 11.29
CA GLY A 105 11.49 11.71 11.07
C GLY A 105 12.06 12.20 9.73
N TRP A 106 12.09 13.52 9.57
CA TRP A 106 12.65 14.17 8.39
C TRP A 106 13.88 14.98 8.79
N GLU A 107 15.04 14.58 8.29
CA GLU A 107 16.31 15.26 8.50
C GLU A 107 16.41 16.50 7.60
N THR A 108 16.69 17.64 8.21
CA THR A 108 17.04 18.90 7.54
C THR A 108 18.48 19.27 7.87
N VAL A 109 18.99 20.36 7.30
CA VAL A 109 20.35 20.86 7.59
C VAL A 109 20.55 21.14 9.08
N ASP A 110 19.51 21.61 9.77
CA ASP A 110 19.63 22.13 11.15
C ASP A 110 19.13 21.15 12.22
N ARG A 111 18.20 20.25 11.88
CA ARG A 111 17.55 19.36 12.86
C ARG A 111 16.85 18.17 12.21
N ILE A 112 16.46 17.22 13.07
CA ILE A 112 15.46 16.21 12.72
C ILE A 112 14.08 16.73 13.13
N VAL A 113 13.14 16.79 12.19
CA VAL A 113 11.71 16.97 12.48
C VAL A 113 11.17 15.61 12.92
N LYS A 114 10.77 15.49 14.19
CA LYS A 114 10.38 14.20 14.77
C LYS A 114 9.08 13.71 14.11
N PRO A 115 8.85 12.39 14.04
CA PRO A 115 7.59 11.86 13.52
C PRO A 115 6.35 12.44 14.23
N SER A 116 6.42 12.66 15.55
CA SER A 116 5.33 13.26 16.34
C SER A 116 5.01 14.71 15.97
N GLU A 117 5.89 15.39 15.23
CA GLU A 117 5.69 16.75 14.71
C GLU A 117 5.20 16.74 13.26
N LEU A 118 5.44 15.64 12.52
CA LEU A 118 5.02 15.48 11.14
C LEU A 118 3.54 15.07 11.04
N TYR A 119 3.10 14.20 11.95
CA TYR A 119 1.82 13.51 11.87
C TYR A 119 0.89 13.88 13.03
N ASP A 120 -0.31 14.30 12.66
CA ASP A 120 -1.45 14.55 13.53
C ASP A 120 -2.62 13.65 13.13
N GLY A 121 -3.75 13.73 13.85
CA GLY A 121 -4.91 12.90 13.58
C GLY A 121 -5.52 13.13 12.19
N GLU A 122 -5.48 14.36 11.68
CA GLU A 122 -6.04 14.69 10.37
C GLU A 122 -5.23 14.05 9.23
N LYS A 123 -3.91 14.32 9.20
CA LYS A 123 -3.02 13.74 8.18
C LYS A 123 -3.00 12.22 8.24
N THR A 124 -3.00 11.67 9.46
CA THR A 124 -3.00 10.22 9.65
C THR A 124 -4.31 9.63 9.14
N GLY A 125 -5.45 10.24 9.42
CA GLY A 125 -6.75 9.81 8.92
C GLY A 125 -6.80 9.75 7.38
N LEU A 126 -6.30 10.79 6.70
CA LEU A 126 -6.24 10.81 5.23
C LEU A 126 -5.36 9.68 4.65
N LEU A 127 -4.24 9.37 5.31
CA LEU A 127 -3.37 8.26 4.90
C LEU A 127 -4.04 6.90 5.16
N MET A 128 -4.80 6.76 6.26
CA MET A 128 -5.59 5.56 6.52
C MET A 128 -6.68 5.34 5.47
N GLU A 129 -7.39 6.39 5.07
CA GLU A 129 -8.39 6.32 3.99
C GLU A 129 -7.77 5.86 2.67
N ASN A 130 -6.59 6.36 2.32
CA ASN A 130 -5.85 5.89 1.15
C ASN A 130 -5.51 4.40 1.25
N ALA A 131 -5.06 3.91 2.40
CA ALA A 131 -4.73 2.50 2.58
C ALA A 131 -5.98 1.60 2.54
N ARG A 132 -7.11 2.08 3.09
CA ARG A 132 -8.41 1.39 2.98
C ARG A 132 -8.83 1.28 1.51
N ALA A 133 -8.75 2.37 0.76
CA ALA A 133 -9.07 2.39 -0.66
C ALA A 133 -8.18 1.42 -1.46
N VAL A 134 -6.88 1.36 -1.15
CA VAL A 134 -5.95 0.39 -1.76
C VAL A 134 -6.39 -1.04 -1.49
N LEU A 135 -6.70 -1.39 -0.24
CA LEU A 135 -7.15 -2.74 0.14
C LEU A 135 -8.45 -3.13 -0.57
N ASP A 136 -9.46 -2.27 -0.50
CA ASP A 136 -10.79 -2.59 -1.01
C ASP A 136 -10.79 -2.71 -2.53
N THR A 137 -10.11 -1.80 -3.24
CA THR A 137 -9.96 -1.89 -4.70
C THR A 137 -9.11 -3.09 -5.12
N ALA A 138 -8.11 -3.50 -4.33
CA ALA A 138 -7.33 -4.70 -4.63
C ALA A 138 -8.14 -5.98 -4.43
N ARG A 139 -9.00 -6.05 -3.40
CA ARG A 139 -9.93 -7.18 -3.20
C ARG A 139 -10.90 -7.31 -4.36
N GLU A 140 -11.47 -6.19 -4.80
CA GLU A 140 -12.33 -6.14 -5.99
C GLU A 140 -11.59 -6.69 -7.22
N LEU A 141 -10.39 -6.18 -7.50
CA LEU A 141 -9.54 -6.65 -8.61
C LEU A 141 -9.23 -8.15 -8.52
N ILE A 142 -8.84 -8.65 -7.34
CA ILE A 142 -8.50 -10.08 -7.16
C ILE A 142 -9.75 -10.95 -7.37
N GLY A 143 -10.92 -10.50 -6.91
CA GLY A 143 -12.19 -11.18 -7.16
C GLY A 143 -12.47 -11.32 -8.66
N GLU A 144 -12.34 -10.23 -9.41
CA GLU A 144 -12.55 -10.22 -10.86
C GLU A 144 -11.53 -11.08 -11.64
N LEU A 145 -10.33 -11.33 -11.09
CA LEU A 145 -9.28 -12.16 -11.72
C LEU A 145 -9.46 -13.67 -11.47
N ASP A 146 -10.20 -14.03 -10.42
CA ASP A 146 -10.47 -15.42 -10.01
C ASP A 146 -11.75 -16.00 -10.65
N CYS A 147 -12.61 -15.13 -11.19
CA CYS A 147 -13.76 -15.46 -12.03
C CYS A 147 -13.33 -16.02 -13.41
#